data_AF-A0A9P7Y5U2-F1
#
_entry.id   AF-A0A9P7Y5U2-F1
#
_cell.length_a   1.000
_cell.length_b   1.000
_cell.length_c   1.000
_cell.angle_alpha   90.00
_cell.angle_beta   90.00
_cell.angle_gamma   90.00
#
_symmetry.space_group_name_H-M   'P 1'
#
loop_
_entity.id
_entity.type
_entity.pdbx_description
1 polymer ?
#
loop_
_entity_poly.entity_id
_entity_poly.type
_entity_poly.pdbx_seq_one_letter_code
_entity_poly.pdbx_strand_id
1 'polypeptide(L)'
;MADAASSTHKRKASSPEGEAPNASSSSFEKHDSKKARKDPSEKQHAEDCEDPDCEGCAEGEIVLQFDTKPSAVELFQMAREEVSKGEGAGAVGSLSRMAKALFDKAIEEFEILEKAEAHIEVNDGTEVGGKVLETRVQHAACVVAVGNAVPSTEMLQEGTRMFEELVRRTDGGDGNVFVGLGIAQISQARDQRGKAMKAMMVLAEDEDEEPSEEQRDAAVLVGNAELALVNHGLESFGKGLKILKAKPESAFAQESIRAAQELEEYGVSLDLKVNHELAAKVFDCAIQHLEDVQKANAALIDSNSDVLSIYGSCLHSKARLVDNESQSEDNPAYAYIEKAIELLVKAEELQNEDGDAKTLEALGQAYLMSTGFIVDEDTMMERFDAATEKLSRALELDPSNEALREQVEALQGDEDGEEFADEDDDEGGDFEGEGEEDDAEVDEE
;
A
#
# COMPACT_ATOMS: atom_id res chain seq x y z
N MET A 1 59.34 2.72 -53.86
CA MET A 1 59.51 4.18 -53.74
C MET A 1 59.78 4.45 -52.26
N ALA A 2 60.96 5.02 -51.98
CA ALA A 2 61.44 5.74 -50.77
C ALA A 2 60.97 5.24 -49.38
N ASP A 3 61.85 4.65 -48.55
CA ASP A 3 62.78 5.32 -47.60
C ASP A 3 62.04 6.00 -46.42
N ALA A 4 62.37 5.89 -45.13
CA ALA A 4 63.53 5.39 -44.38
C ALA A 4 63.07 5.13 -42.90
N ALA A 5 63.57 4.10 -42.20
CA ALA A 5 64.57 4.14 -41.10
C ALA A 5 64.33 5.24 -40.02
N SER A 6 64.43 5.02 -38.70
CA SER A 6 65.51 4.36 -37.93
C SER A 6 65.11 4.40 -36.43
N SER A 7 65.20 3.30 -35.66
CA SER A 7 66.31 2.96 -34.73
C SER A 7 66.21 3.61 -33.32
N THR A 8 65.87 2.87 -32.25
CA THR A 8 66.65 1.98 -31.34
C THR A 8 67.25 2.64 -30.09
N HIS A 9 67.00 2.01 -28.92
CA HIS A 9 67.88 1.65 -27.79
C HIS A 9 66.98 1.38 -26.57
N LYS A 10 66.81 0.19 -25.96
CA LYS A 10 67.66 -0.94 -25.54
C LYS A 10 68.59 -0.61 -24.36
N ARG A 11 68.20 -1.07 -23.16
CA ARG A 11 68.97 -1.83 -22.12
C ARG A 11 68.36 -1.56 -20.72
N LYS A 12 68.51 -2.37 -19.66
CA LYS A 12 68.57 -3.83 -19.37
C LYS A 12 68.90 -3.90 -17.86
N ALA A 13 68.10 -4.66 -17.10
CA ALA A 13 68.38 -5.36 -15.82
C ALA A 13 68.87 -4.58 -14.58
N SER A 14 68.30 -4.87 -13.40
CA SER A 14 68.87 -5.79 -12.37
C SER A 14 68.11 -5.70 -11.03
N SER A 15 67.68 -6.85 -10.48
CA SER A 15 67.49 -7.14 -9.03
C SER A 15 68.87 -7.28 -8.35
N PRO A 16 69.07 -7.27 -6.98
CA PRO A 16 68.35 -8.09 -5.96
C PRO A 16 68.25 -7.54 -4.51
N GLU A 17 67.52 -8.32 -3.67
CA GLU A 17 67.57 -8.59 -2.22
C GLU A 17 68.04 -7.55 -1.17
N GLY A 18 67.31 -7.49 -0.03
CA GLY A 18 67.85 -7.03 1.27
C GLY A 18 66.83 -6.61 2.36
N GLU A 19 66.60 -7.50 3.34
CA GLU A 19 66.43 -7.26 4.79
C GLU A 19 65.14 -6.65 5.42
N ALA A 20 64.53 -7.43 6.35
CA ALA A 20 63.70 -7.01 7.51
C ALA A 20 64.61 -6.49 8.67
N PRO A 21 64.19 -6.07 9.90
CA PRO A 21 62.89 -6.23 10.62
C PRO A 21 62.46 -5.04 11.54
N ASN A 22 61.27 -5.12 12.18
CA ASN A 22 60.91 -4.71 13.58
C ASN A 22 59.38 -4.68 13.71
N ALA A 23 58.70 -5.51 14.51
CA ALA A 23 58.69 -5.69 15.97
C ALA A 23 58.04 -4.53 16.75
N SER A 24 56.93 -4.86 17.44
CA SER A 24 56.36 -4.35 18.72
C SER A 24 54.84 -4.17 18.58
N SER A 25 53.94 -5.05 19.03
CA SER A 25 53.60 -5.55 20.38
C SER A 25 52.89 -4.55 21.31
N SER A 26 51.76 -5.01 21.86
CA SER A 26 50.96 -4.50 22.99
C SER A 26 50.09 -3.26 22.68
N SER A 27 48.87 -3.12 23.20
CA SER A 27 48.30 -3.63 24.44
C SER A 27 46.77 -3.71 24.31
N PHE A 28 46.18 -4.81 24.80
CA PHE A 28 44.76 -4.87 25.13
C PHE A 28 44.53 -4.10 26.42
N GLU A 29 43.84 -2.97 26.37
CA GLU A 29 43.28 -2.32 27.56
C GLU A 29 41.83 -2.76 27.72
N LYS A 30 41.60 -3.58 28.75
CA LYS A 30 40.29 -3.85 29.32
C LYS A 30 39.83 -2.59 30.06
N HIS A 31 38.65 -2.08 29.71
CA HIS A 31 37.90 -1.21 30.60
C HIS A 31 36.69 -1.96 31.16
N ASP A 32 36.83 -2.33 32.43
CA ASP A 32 35.71 -2.54 33.35
C ASP A 32 34.95 -1.21 33.50
N SER A 33 33.67 -1.19 33.15
CA SER A 33 32.75 -0.14 33.57
C SER A 33 31.52 -0.76 34.25
N LYS A 34 31.39 -0.36 35.52
CA LYS A 34 30.39 -0.79 36.50
C LYS A 34 28.99 -0.42 36.02
N LYS A 35 28.04 -1.35 36.18
CA LYS A 35 26.59 -1.11 36.15
C LYS A 35 26.22 -0.03 37.18
N ALA A 36 25.87 1.15 36.71
CA ALA A 36 25.07 2.12 37.46
C ALA A 36 23.61 1.94 37.01
N ARG A 37 22.71 1.69 37.96
CA ARG A 37 21.26 1.77 37.71
C ARG A 37 20.93 3.22 37.34
N LYS A 38 20.45 3.44 36.11
CA LYS A 38 19.87 4.71 35.67
C LYS A 38 18.34 4.57 35.63
N ASP A 39 17.68 5.67 36.01
CA ASP A 39 16.22 5.85 36.03
C ASP A 39 15.57 5.52 34.68
N PRO A 40 14.36 4.93 34.65
CA PRO A 40 13.66 4.58 33.42
C PRO A 40 13.02 5.78 32.68
N SER A 41 13.36 7.04 33.03
CA SER A 41 12.73 8.24 32.46
C SER A 41 13.67 9.19 31.71
N GLU A 42 14.91 8.80 31.41
CA GLU A 42 15.79 9.57 30.52
C GLU A 42 15.68 9.03 29.08
N LYS A 43 15.13 9.83 28.16
CA LYS A 43 15.15 9.55 26.70
C LYS A 43 16.61 9.36 26.27
N GLN A 44 16.96 8.19 25.72
CA GLN A 44 18.34 7.83 25.38
C GLN A 44 18.65 8.24 23.94
N HIS A 45 19.71 9.03 23.74
CA HIS A 45 20.23 9.41 22.42
C HIS A 45 21.63 8.84 22.18
N ALA A 46 21.96 8.54 20.91
CA ALA A 46 23.34 8.26 20.52
C ALA A 46 24.20 9.51 20.80
N GLU A 47 25.48 9.33 21.14
CA GLU A 47 26.39 10.43 21.55
C GLU A 47 26.53 11.54 20.48
N ASP A 48 26.14 11.24 19.25
CA ASP A 48 26.28 12.09 18.06
C ASP A 48 24.93 12.68 17.57
N CYS A 49 23.84 12.52 18.33
CA CYS A 49 22.53 13.06 17.94
C CYS A 49 22.39 14.54 18.32
N GLU A 50 22.33 15.41 17.31
CA GLU A 50 22.14 16.87 17.47
C GLU A 50 20.68 17.32 17.23
N ASP A 51 19.76 16.37 17.01
CA ASP A 51 18.35 16.66 16.72
C ASP A 51 17.55 16.84 18.03
N PRO A 52 17.04 18.06 18.32
CA PRO A 52 16.32 18.36 19.55
C PRO A 52 14.93 17.70 19.63
N ASP A 53 14.36 17.25 18.51
CA ASP A 53 13.04 16.61 18.45
C ASP A 53 13.14 15.07 18.41
N CYS A 54 14.36 14.52 18.49
CA CYS A 54 14.56 13.08 18.51
C CYS A 54 13.98 12.45 19.80
N GLU A 55 13.04 11.52 19.67
CA GLU A 55 12.40 10.92 20.86
C GLU A 55 13.17 9.75 21.49
N GLY A 56 14.32 9.36 20.91
CA GLY A 56 15.22 8.34 21.46
C GLY A 56 15.94 7.52 20.37
N CYS A 57 17.16 7.92 20.01
CA CYS A 57 17.97 7.25 18.99
C CYS A 57 19.10 6.34 19.54
N ALA A 58 19.25 6.19 20.86
CA ALA A 58 20.21 5.23 21.45
C ALA A 58 19.65 3.83 21.71
N GLU A 59 18.59 3.43 20.99
CA GLU A 59 18.07 2.07 21.12
C GLU A 59 18.81 1.15 20.14
N GLY A 60 19.65 0.26 20.69
CA GLY A 60 20.60 -0.58 19.95
C GLY A 60 19.97 -1.56 18.94
N GLU A 61 20.82 -2.13 18.08
CA GLU A 61 20.45 -3.12 17.07
C GLU A 61 19.67 -4.31 17.68
N ILE A 62 18.55 -4.69 17.04
CA ILE A 62 17.82 -5.91 17.40
C ILE A 62 18.64 -7.11 16.97
N VAL A 63 19.17 -7.86 17.94
CA VAL A 63 19.89 -9.10 17.68
C VAL A 63 18.87 -10.24 17.63
N LEU A 64 18.60 -10.75 16.42
CA LEU A 64 17.78 -11.94 16.23
C LEU A 64 18.56 -13.19 16.67
N GLN A 65 18.04 -13.89 17.68
CA GLN A 65 18.58 -15.18 18.12
C GLN A 65 17.57 -16.28 17.83
N PHE A 66 18.00 -17.28 17.06
CA PHE A 66 17.19 -18.45 16.74
C PHE A 66 17.85 -19.71 17.30
N ASP A 67 17.05 -20.57 17.94
CA ASP A 67 17.52 -21.87 18.44
C ASP A 67 17.97 -22.79 17.30
N THR A 68 17.32 -22.67 16.14
CA THR A 68 17.70 -23.32 14.87
C THR A 68 17.77 -22.25 13.81
N LYS A 69 18.83 -22.23 12.98
CA LYS A 69 18.98 -21.22 11.94
C LYS A 69 17.86 -21.37 10.90
N PRO A 70 16.96 -20.38 10.76
CA PRO A 70 15.91 -20.42 9.73
C PRO A 70 16.51 -20.21 8.34
N SER A 71 15.81 -20.70 7.33
CA SER A 71 16.07 -20.42 5.92
C SER A 71 15.67 -18.98 5.55
N ALA A 72 16.17 -18.50 4.40
CA ALA A 72 15.81 -17.18 3.87
C ALA A 72 14.29 -17.02 3.67
N VAL A 73 13.62 -18.09 3.22
CA VAL A 73 12.16 -18.12 3.00
C VAL A 73 11.40 -18.05 4.32
N GLU A 74 11.83 -18.79 5.34
CA GLU A 74 11.21 -18.75 6.67
C GLU A 74 11.38 -17.36 7.30
N LEU A 75 12.55 -16.74 7.19
CA LEU A 75 12.78 -15.36 7.65
C LEU A 75 11.88 -14.37 6.93
N PHE A 76 11.73 -14.51 5.61
CA PHE A 76 10.84 -13.66 4.83
C PHE A 76 9.37 -13.83 5.24
N GLN A 77 8.91 -15.06 5.48
CA GLN A 77 7.55 -15.32 5.98
C GLN A 77 7.33 -14.70 7.36
N MET A 78 8.27 -14.90 8.30
CA MET A 78 8.21 -14.28 9.63
C MET A 78 8.17 -12.76 9.54
N ALA A 79 8.92 -12.15 8.63
CA ALA A 79 8.90 -10.70 8.42
C ALA A 79 7.51 -10.23 7.98
N ARG A 80 6.87 -10.94 7.02
CA ARG A 80 5.52 -10.60 6.54
C ARG A 80 4.45 -10.74 7.62
N GLU A 81 4.52 -11.81 8.41
CA GLU A 81 3.61 -12.01 9.55
C GLU A 81 3.76 -10.91 10.60
N GLU A 82 4.98 -10.41 10.78
CA GLU A 82 5.24 -9.34 11.74
C GLU A 82 4.74 -7.97 11.23
N VAL A 83 4.77 -7.74 9.91
CA VAL A 83 4.12 -6.58 9.28
C VAL A 83 2.61 -6.63 9.47
N SER A 84 1.97 -7.77 9.20
CA SER A 84 0.51 -7.89 9.29
C SER A 84 -0.02 -7.73 10.72
N LYS A 85 0.78 -8.01 11.75
CA LYS A 85 0.42 -7.71 13.16
C LYS A 85 0.48 -6.22 13.48
N GLY A 86 1.33 -5.45 12.80
CA GLY A 86 1.49 -4.01 13.00
C GLY A 86 0.38 -3.18 12.38
N GLU A 87 -0.27 -3.69 11.33
CA GLU A 87 -1.33 -2.98 10.60
C GLU A 87 -2.63 -2.80 11.41
N GLY A 88 -2.87 -3.59 12.47
CA GLY A 88 -4.06 -3.49 13.32
C GLY A 88 -3.96 -2.54 14.51
N ALA A 89 -2.88 -1.76 14.65
CA ALA A 89 -2.60 -0.96 15.86
C ALA A 89 -2.47 0.56 15.60
N GLY A 90 -3.00 1.06 14.48
CA GLY A 90 -3.07 2.52 14.24
C GLY A 90 -1.77 3.23 13.92
N ALA A 91 -0.66 2.51 13.87
CA ALA A 91 0.62 3.06 13.44
C ALA A 91 0.75 2.92 11.92
N VAL A 92 0.05 3.77 11.17
CA VAL A 92 0.23 3.89 9.72
C VAL A 92 1.70 4.14 9.41
N GLY A 93 2.37 3.14 8.81
CA GLY A 93 3.70 3.30 8.23
C GLY A 93 4.92 3.15 9.17
N SER A 94 4.75 2.65 10.39
CA SER A 94 5.91 2.25 11.21
C SER A 94 6.07 0.73 11.18
N LEU A 95 6.93 0.25 10.28
CA LEU A 95 7.37 -1.13 10.32
C LEU A 95 7.92 -1.45 11.72
N SER A 96 7.41 -2.50 12.35
CA SER A 96 7.97 -2.93 13.62
C SER A 96 9.47 -3.16 13.43
N ARG A 97 10.30 -2.69 14.36
CA ARG A 97 11.76 -2.87 14.24
C ARG A 97 12.14 -4.35 14.08
N MET A 98 11.31 -5.24 14.62
CA MET A 98 11.41 -6.70 14.46
C MET A 98 11.22 -7.11 12.99
N ALA A 99 10.16 -6.66 12.33
CA ALA A 99 9.94 -6.92 10.91
C ALA A 99 11.13 -6.43 10.06
N LYS A 100 11.72 -5.27 10.40
CA LYS A 100 12.88 -4.74 9.65
C LYS A 100 14.07 -5.67 9.78
N ALA A 101 14.40 -6.05 11.02
CA ALA A 101 15.51 -6.94 11.29
C ALA A 101 15.32 -8.31 10.61
N LEU A 102 14.08 -8.82 10.57
CA LEU A 102 13.76 -10.08 9.88
C LEU A 102 13.95 -9.97 8.37
N PHE A 103 13.51 -8.87 7.77
CA PHE A 103 13.72 -8.58 6.35
C PHE A 103 15.20 -8.42 5.98
N ASP A 104 15.94 -7.60 6.73
CA ASP A 104 17.38 -7.39 6.52
C ASP A 104 18.11 -8.74 6.59
N LYS A 105 17.76 -9.59 7.58
CA LYS A 105 18.30 -10.94 7.71
C LYS A 105 17.92 -11.86 6.55
N ALA A 106 16.68 -11.78 6.05
CA ALA A 106 16.22 -12.58 4.92
C ALA A 106 17.00 -12.22 3.63
N ILE A 107 17.18 -10.93 3.36
CA ILE A 107 17.95 -10.42 2.21
C ILE A 107 19.40 -10.93 2.29
N GLU A 108 20.06 -10.80 3.45
CA GLU A 108 21.42 -11.32 3.64
C GLU A 108 21.54 -12.81 3.28
N GLU A 109 20.59 -13.64 3.74
CA GLU A 109 20.60 -15.07 3.48
C GLU A 109 20.29 -15.39 2.00
N PHE A 110 19.39 -14.65 1.35
CA PHE A 110 19.17 -14.77 -0.09
C PHE A 110 20.43 -14.41 -0.89
N GLU A 111 21.14 -13.33 -0.54
CA GLU A 111 22.39 -12.98 -1.21
C GLU A 111 23.47 -14.06 -1.06
N ILE A 112 23.54 -14.71 0.11
CA ILE A 112 24.47 -15.82 0.33
C ILE A 112 24.13 -16.99 -0.61
N LEU A 113 22.84 -17.33 -0.72
CA LEU A 113 22.36 -18.37 -1.64
C LEU A 113 22.68 -18.03 -3.09
N GLU A 114 22.41 -16.79 -3.52
CA GLU A 114 22.72 -16.34 -4.88
C GLU A 114 24.21 -16.41 -5.21
N LYS A 115 25.08 -16.05 -4.26
CA LYS A 115 26.54 -16.16 -4.41
C LYS A 115 26.97 -17.63 -4.54
N ALA A 116 26.35 -18.53 -3.78
CA ALA A 116 26.61 -19.97 -3.87
C ALA A 116 26.14 -20.57 -5.21
N GLU A 117 25.00 -20.10 -5.72
CA GLU A 117 24.31 -20.61 -6.91
C GLU A 117 24.67 -19.83 -8.19
N ALA A 118 25.60 -18.88 -8.12
CA ALA A 118 25.95 -17.97 -9.22
C ALA A 118 26.39 -18.67 -10.53
N HIS A 119 26.85 -19.91 -10.43
CA HIS A 119 27.34 -20.72 -11.55
C HIS A 119 26.25 -21.59 -12.20
N ILE A 120 25.02 -21.56 -11.68
CA ILE A 120 23.89 -22.36 -12.16
C ILE A 120 23.04 -21.51 -13.10
N GLU A 121 22.77 -22.04 -14.29
CA GLU A 121 21.90 -21.40 -15.27
C GLU A 121 20.43 -21.60 -14.90
N VAL A 122 19.67 -20.50 -14.88
CA VAL A 122 18.28 -20.46 -14.40
C VAL A 122 17.30 -21.13 -15.37
N ASN A 123 17.66 -21.20 -16.64
CA ASN A 123 16.81 -21.69 -17.73
C ASN A 123 17.35 -22.99 -18.36
N ASP A 124 18.14 -23.76 -17.61
CA ASP A 124 18.74 -25.01 -18.12
C ASP A 124 17.72 -26.18 -18.18
N GLY A 125 16.49 -25.97 -17.71
CA GLY A 125 15.41 -26.95 -17.70
C GLY A 125 15.60 -28.06 -16.65
N THR A 126 16.59 -27.94 -15.77
CA THR A 126 16.84 -28.91 -14.70
C THR A 126 16.09 -28.54 -13.42
N GLU A 127 15.87 -29.53 -12.54
CA GLU A 127 15.28 -29.28 -11.22
C GLU A 127 16.13 -28.30 -10.40
N VAL A 128 17.45 -28.32 -10.56
CA VAL A 128 18.37 -27.43 -9.85
C VAL A 128 18.22 -26.00 -10.38
N GLY A 129 18.20 -25.79 -11.70
CA GLY A 129 17.94 -24.48 -12.31
C GLY A 129 16.58 -23.90 -11.89
N GLY A 130 15.55 -24.75 -11.80
CA GLY A 130 14.23 -24.36 -11.29
C GLY A 130 14.26 -23.86 -9.84
N LYS A 131 14.99 -24.52 -8.95
CA LYS A 131 15.15 -24.07 -7.55
C LYS A 131 15.91 -22.74 -7.45
N VAL A 132 16.96 -22.57 -8.27
CA VAL A 132 17.70 -21.29 -8.33
C VAL A 132 16.79 -20.15 -8.83
N LEU A 133 15.91 -20.43 -9.81
CA LEU A 133 14.90 -19.46 -10.25
C LEU A 133 13.97 -19.07 -9.11
N GLU A 134 13.42 -20.05 -8.41
CA GLU A 134 12.52 -19.85 -7.28
C GLU A 134 13.17 -18.98 -6.19
N THR A 135 14.41 -19.30 -5.79
CA THR A 135 15.19 -18.51 -4.82
C THR A 135 15.32 -17.05 -5.27
N ARG A 136 15.65 -16.80 -6.55
CA ARG A 136 15.82 -15.43 -7.06
C ARG A 136 14.51 -14.66 -7.16
N VAL A 137 13.41 -15.34 -7.51
CA VAL A 137 12.06 -14.76 -7.50
C VAL A 137 11.67 -14.37 -6.07
N GLN A 138 11.94 -15.23 -5.09
CA GLN A 138 11.67 -14.96 -3.68
C GLN A 138 12.54 -13.82 -3.13
N HIS A 139 13.81 -13.75 -3.53
CA HIS A 139 14.69 -12.64 -3.17
C HIS A 139 14.16 -11.30 -3.71
N ALA A 140 13.83 -11.24 -5.00
CA ALA A 140 13.25 -10.02 -5.60
C ALA A 140 11.92 -9.63 -4.94
N ALA A 141 11.06 -10.61 -4.64
CA ALA A 141 9.81 -10.37 -3.91
C ALA A 141 10.06 -9.86 -2.48
N CYS A 142 11.09 -10.35 -1.80
CA CYS A 142 11.50 -9.88 -0.47
C CYS A 142 11.93 -8.41 -0.53
N VAL A 143 12.75 -8.03 -1.52
CA VAL A 143 13.19 -6.64 -1.72
C VAL A 143 12.00 -5.70 -1.97
N VAL A 144 11.02 -6.11 -2.79
CA VAL A 144 9.78 -5.34 -3.01
C VAL A 144 8.96 -5.24 -1.72
N ALA A 145 8.78 -6.34 -0.98
CA ALA A 145 8.03 -6.34 0.27
C ALA A 145 8.65 -5.40 1.32
N VAL A 146 9.98 -5.34 1.40
CA VAL A 146 10.68 -4.35 2.25
C VAL A 146 10.37 -2.94 1.80
N GLY A 147 10.46 -2.66 0.50
CA GLY A 147 10.18 -1.33 -0.04
C GLY A 147 8.73 -0.87 0.17
N ASN A 148 7.78 -1.81 0.25
CA ASN A 148 6.39 -1.54 0.60
C ASN A 148 6.22 -1.25 2.09
N ALA A 149 6.84 -2.09 2.93
CA ALA A 149 6.64 -2.04 4.38
C ALA A 149 7.48 -0.92 5.04
N VAL A 150 8.62 -0.57 4.45
CA VAL A 150 9.40 0.64 4.70
C VAL A 150 9.44 1.44 3.39
N PRO A 151 8.53 2.42 3.20
CA PRO A 151 8.41 3.18 1.95
C PRO A 151 9.76 3.68 1.44
N SER A 152 10.35 2.93 0.52
CA SER A 152 11.70 3.14 0.00
C SER A 152 11.68 2.93 -1.50
N THR A 153 11.70 4.04 -2.23
CA THR A 153 11.75 4.02 -3.69
C THR A 153 12.96 3.25 -4.21
N GLU A 154 14.09 3.32 -3.52
CA GLU A 154 15.32 2.62 -3.91
C GLU A 154 15.14 1.10 -3.87
N MET A 155 14.52 0.57 -2.80
CA MET A 155 14.23 -0.86 -2.67
C MET A 155 13.21 -1.30 -3.73
N LEU A 156 12.15 -0.53 -3.95
CA LEU A 156 11.16 -0.85 -4.99
C LEU A 156 11.76 -0.82 -6.40
N GLN A 157 12.67 0.13 -6.67
CA GLN A 157 13.45 0.22 -7.92
C GLN A 157 14.37 -0.97 -8.12
N GLU A 158 15.09 -1.37 -7.07
CA GLU A 158 15.96 -2.54 -7.14
C GLU A 158 15.16 -3.82 -7.34
N GLY A 159 14.07 -4.02 -6.59
CA GLY A 159 13.18 -5.17 -6.77
C GLY A 159 12.61 -5.27 -8.19
N THR A 160 12.20 -4.15 -8.78
CA THR A 160 11.74 -4.10 -10.19
C THR A 160 12.87 -4.46 -11.15
N ARG A 161 14.08 -3.93 -10.93
CA ARG A 161 15.26 -4.23 -11.75
C ARG A 161 15.63 -5.72 -11.69
N MET A 162 15.55 -6.33 -10.52
CA MET A 162 15.78 -7.76 -10.32
C MET A 162 14.77 -8.58 -11.13
N PHE A 163 13.48 -8.23 -11.10
CA PHE A 163 12.47 -8.90 -11.91
C PHE A 163 12.68 -8.70 -13.42
N GLU A 164 13.03 -7.49 -13.88
CA GLU A 164 13.38 -7.24 -15.28
C GLU A 164 14.58 -8.08 -15.76
N GLU A 165 15.56 -8.29 -14.89
CA GLU A 165 16.66 -9.20 -15.15
C GLU A 165 16.20 -10.65 -15.23
N LEU A 166 15.34 -11.10 -14.32
CA LEU A 166 14.78 -12.45 -14.35
C LEU A 166 13.92 -12.70 -15.61
N VAL A 167 13.16 -11.72 -16.08
CA VAL A 167 12.42 -11.80 -17.35
C VAL A 167 13.39 -12.07 -18.50
N ARG A 168 14.53 -11.36 -18.54
CA ARG A 168 15.57 -11.58 -19.55
C ARG A 168 16.24 -12.96 -19.42
N ARG A 169 16.54 -13.41 -18.19
CA ARG A 169 17.20 -14.70 -17.93
C ARG A 169 16.30 -15.91 -18.18
N THR A 170 14.99 -15.72 -18.17
CA THR A 170 13.99 -16.76 -18.47
C THR A 170 13.45 -16.68 -19.90
N ASP A 171 14.03 -15.81 -20.74
CA ASP A 171 13.56 -15.51 -22.12
C ASP A 171 12.06 -15.12 -22.18
N GLY A 172 11.52 -14.57 -21.10
CA GLY A 172 10.09 -14.27 -20.96
C GLY A 172 9.19 -15.51 -20.93
N GLY A 173 9.72 -16.68 -20.58
CA GLY A 173 8.96 -17.94 -20.52
C GLY A 173 8.31 -18.25 -19.16
N ASP A 174 8.63 -17.48 -18.12
CA ASP A 174 8.15 -17.71 -16.77
C ASP A 174 7.04 -16.72 -16.35
N GLY A 175 5.88 -17.27 -16.01
CA GLY A 175 4.71 -16.47 -15.65
C GLY A 175 4.80 -15.85 -14.26
N ASN A 176 5.43 -16.52 -13.29
CA ASN A 176 5.58 -16.01 -11.93
C ASN A 176 6.53 -14.80 -11.92
N VAL A 177 7.58 -14.83 -12.73
CA VAL A 177 8.49 -13.70 -12.91
C VAL A 177 7.75 -12.47 -13.45
N PHE A 178 6.88 -12.64 -14.45
CA PHE A 178 6.07 -11.53 -14.98
C PHE A 178 5.05 -11.00 -13.97
N VAL A 179 4.38 -11.87 -13.21
CA VAL A 179 3.48 -11.40 -12.15
C VAL A 179 4.26 -10.63 -11.09
N GLY A 180 5.40 -11.15 -10.63
CA GLY A 180 6.29 -10.45 -9.68
C GLY A 180 6.76 -9.09 -10.19
N LEU A 181 7.09 -8.98 -11.49
CA LEU A 181 7.41 -7.69 -12.12
C LEU A 181 6.20 -6.72 -12.07
N GLY A 182 5.00 -7.22 -12.36
CA GLY A 182 3.78 -6.42 -12.29
C GLY A 182 3.53 -5.86 -10.90
N ILE A 183 3.69 -6.70 -9.87
CA ILE A 183 3.57 -6.29 -8.46
C ILE A 183 4.59 -5.20 -8.14
N ALA A 184 5.86 -5.40 -8.50
CA ALA A 184 6.91 -4.43 -8.23
C ALA A 184 6.63 -3.05 -8.87
N GLN A 185 6.08 -3.06 -10.09
CA GLN A 185 5.71 -1.83 -10.82
C GLN A 185 4.51 -1.12 -10.19
N ILE A 186 3.46 -1.85 -9.80
CA ILE A 186 2.30 -1.27 -9.09
C ILE A 186 2.70 -0.76 -7.71
N SER A 187 3.53 -1.50 -6.97
CA SER A 187 4.09 -1.05 -5.69
C SER A 187 4.86 0.26 -5.81
N GLN A 188 5.67 0.44 -6.87
CA GLN A 188 6.32 1.73 -7.15
C GLN A 188 5.34 2.85 -7.48
N ALA A 189 4.30 2.57 -8.27
CA ALA A 189 3.27 3.55 -8.59
C ALA A 189 2.56 4.01 -7.31
N ARG A 190 2.27 3.07 -6.41
CA ARG A 190 1.69 3.36 -5.09
C ARG A 190 2.60 4.20 -4.20
N ASP A 191 3.91 3.94 -4.17
CA ASP A 191 4.87 4.81 -3.43
C ASP A 191 4.87 6.25 -3.99
N GLN A 192 4.83 6.42 -5.32
CA GLN A 192 4.74 7.75 -5.94
C GLN A 192 3.42 8.45 -5.57
N ARG A 193 2.31 7.71 -5.62
CA ARG A 193 0.98 8.16 -5.23
C ARG A 193 0.94 8.63 -3.78
N GLY A 194 1.44 7.81 -2.86
CA GLY A 194 1.49 8.13 -1.43
C GLY A 194 2.35 9.38 -1.14
N LYS A 195 3.44 9.58 -1.88
CA LYS A 195 4.26 10.80 -1.77
C LYS A 195 3.54 12.05 -2.29
N ALA A 196 2.83 11.92 -3.41
CA ALA A 196 2.03 13.02 -3.95
C ALA A 196 0.91 13.43 -2.98
N MET A 197 0.20 12.45 -2.40
CA MET A 197 -0.84 12.70 -1.41
C MET A 197 -0.31 13.35 -0.13
N LYS A 198 0.82 12.86 0.40
CA LYS A 198 1.47 13.48 1.57
C LYS A 198 1.93 14.91 1.29
N ALA A 199 2.49 15.17 0.11
CA ALA A 199 2.87 16.52 -0.28
C ALA A 199 1.66 17.46 -0.37
N MET A 200 0.52 16.96 -0.83
CA MET A 200 -0.74 17.71 -0.84
C MET A 200 -1.25 18.03 0.57
N MET A 201 -1.24 17.06 1.49
CA MET A 201 -1.66 17.28 2.88
C MET A 201 -0.82 18.38 3.55
N VAL A 202 0.50 18.36 3.36
CA VAL A 202 1.39 19.42 3.88
C VAL A 202 1.05 20.80 3.28
N LEU A 203 0.67 20.86 2.00
CA LEU A 203 0.24 22.11 1.36
C LEU A 203 -1.15 22.57 1.82
N ALA A 204 -2.02 21.67 2.27
CA ALA A 204 -3.34 21.99 2.78
C ALA A 204 -3.32 22.48 4.23
N GLU A 205 -2.29 22.09 5.00
CA GLU A 205 -2.03 22.56 6.36
C GLU A 205 -1.33 23.94 6.41
N ASP A 206 -0.87 24.45 5.26
CA ASP A 206 -0.25 25.78 5.17
C ASP A 206 -1.34 26.87 5.23
N GLU A 207 -1.48 27.51 6.39
CA GLU A 207 -2.53 28.49 6.70
C GLU A 207 -2.47 29.77 5.84
N ASP A 208 -1.36 30.01 5.13
CA ASP A 208 -1.10 31.28 4.46
C ASP A 208 -1.77 31.39 3.06
N GLU A 209 -2.12 30.28 2.40
CA GLU A 209 -2.84 30.30 1.12
C GLU A 209 -3.56 28.95 0.86
N GLU A 210 -4.89 28.93 0.94
CA GLU A 210 -5.67 27.74 0.61
C GLU A 210 -5.56 27.45 -0.91
N PRO A 211 -5.00 26.30 -1.32
CA PRO A 211 -4.80 26.02 -2.74
C PRO A 211 -6.13 25.86 -3.45
N SER A 212 -6.26 26.45 -4.64
CA SER A 212 -7.48 26.34 -5.44
C SER A 212 -7.79 24.88 -5.79
N GLU A 213 -9.05 24.57 -6.10
CA GLU A 213 -9.47 23.23 -6.55
C GLU A 213 -8.61 22.74 -7.73
N GLU A 214 -8.32 23.61 -8.70
CA GLU A 214 -7.45 23.29 -9.85
C GLU A 214 -6.00 23.00 -9.44
N GLN A 215 -5.47 23.67 -8.40
CA GLN A 215 -4.13 23.42 -7.87
C GLN A 215 -4.07 22.11 -7.08
N ARG A 216 -5.12 21.81 -6.29
CA ARG A 216 -5.30 20.55 -5.58
C ARG A 216 -5.36 19.39 -6.56
N ASP A 217 -6.20 19.50 -7.58
CA ASP A 217 -6.37 18.51 -8.65
C ASP A 217 -5.08 18.29 -9.46
N ALA A 218 -4.34 19.35 -9.78
CA ALA A 218 -3.07 19.23 -10.49
C ALA A 218 -1.98 18.54 -9.63
N ALA A 219 -1.98 18.76 -8.31
CA ALA A 219 -1.01 18.17 -7.39
C ALA A 219 -1.22 16.66 -7.19
N VAL A 220 -2.47 16.20 -7.31
CA VAL A 220 -2.87 14.80 -7.15
C VAL A 220 -3.17 14.08 -8.46
N LEU A 221 -2.98 14.73 -9.61
CA LEU A 221 -3.11 14.07 -10.90
C LEU A 221 -2.00 13.03 -11.07
N VAL A 222 -2.35 11.85 -11.61
CA VAL A 222 -1.35 10.83 -12.01
C VAL A 222 -0.36 11.41 -13.01
N GLY A 223 0.90 11.48 -12.59
CA GLY A 223 2.00 11.90 -13.44
C GLY A 223 2.37 10.84 -14.50
N ASN A 224 3.05 11.27 -15.57
CA ASN A 224 3.47 10.36 -16.65
C ASN A 224 4.35 9.19 -16.18
N ALA A 225 5.19 9.40 -15.17
CA ALA A 225 6.07 8.36 -14.63
C ALA A 225 5.27 7.27 -13.90
N GLU A 226 4.33 7.67 -13.05
CA GLU A 226 3.40 6.77 -12.36
C GLU A 226 2.53 6.03 -13.37
N LEU A 227 1.94 6.74 -14.34
CA LEU A 227 1.12 6.14 -15.39
C LEU A 227 1.89 5.09 -16.21
N ALA A 228 3.17 5.33 -16.50
CA ALA A 228 4.02 4.36 -17.19
C ALA A 228 4.22 3.09 -16.35
N LEU A 229 4.45 3.23 -15.04
CA LEU A 229 4.56 2.10 -14.13
C LEU A 229 3.27 1.28 -14.08
N VAL A 230 2.11 1.95 -13.97
CA VAL A 230 0.81 1.26 -13.96
C VAL A 230 0.57 0.50 -15.25
N ASN A 231 0.80 1.14 -16.41
CA ASN A 231 0.62 0.48 -17.70
C ASN A 231 1.56 -0.73 -17.87
N HIS A 232 2.83 -0.60 -17.49
CA HIS A 232 3.76 -1.73 -17.52
C HIS A 232 3.33 -2.83 -16.55
N GLY A 233 2.82 -2.48 -15.36
CA GLY A 233 2.33 -3.44 -14.37
C GLY A 233 1.18 -4.27 -14.90
N LEU A 234 0.16 -3.61 -15.46
CA LEU A 234 -0.99 -4.25 -16.10
C LEU A 234 -0.58 -5.15 -17.28
N GLU A 235 0.37 -4.70 -18.10
CA GLU A 235 0.92 -5.53 -19.18
C GLU A 235 1.65 -6.78 -18.67
N SER A 236 2.43 -6.63 -17.60
CA SER A 236 3.19 -7.71 -16.96
C SER A 236 2.24 -8.75 -16.37
N PHE A 237 1.17 -8.33 -15.66
CA PHE A 237 0.11 -9.23 -15.21
C PHE A 237 -0.56 -9.96 -16.37
N GLY A 238 -0.97 -9.24 -17.42
CA GLY A 238 -1.61 -9.84 -18.59
C GLY A 238 -0.74 -10.91 -19.27
N LYS A 239 0.58 -10.68 -19.36
CA LYS A 239 1.53 -11.67 -19.91
C LYS A 239 1.74 -12.85 -18.95
N GLY A 240 2.03 -12.58 -17.68
CA GLY A 240 2.35 -13.60 -16.68
C GLY A 240 1.19 -14.55 -16.43
N LEU A 241 0.00 -14.00 -16.16
CA LEU A 241 -1.20 -14.78 -15.91
C LEU A 241 -1.63 -15.61 -17.13
N LYS A 242 -1.43 -15.10 -18.35
CA LYS A 242 -1.67 -15.89 -19.57
C LYS A 242 -0.73 -17.09 -19.68
N ILE A 243 0.56 -16.93 -19.33
CA ILE A 243 1.53 -18.03 -19.31
C ILE A 243 1.15 -19.07 -18.25
N LEU A 244 0.75 -18.63 -17.05
CA LEU A 244 0.33 -19.52 -15.98
C LEU A 244 -0.95 -20.27 -16.33
N LYS A 245 -1.98 -19.58 -16.85
CA LYS A 245 -3.26 -20.19 -17.25
C LYS A 245 -3.11 -21.32 -18.28
N ALA A 246 -2.07 -21.26 -19.12
CA ALA A 246 -1.78 -22.29 -20.11
C ALA A 246 -1.17 -23.58 -19.53
N LYS A 247 -0.76 -23.58 -18.25
CA LYS A 247 -0.11 -24.71 -17.56
C LYS A 247 -1.09 -25.33 -16.53
N PRO A 248 -1.39 -26.65 -16.59
CA PRO A 248 -2.40 -27.29 -15.72
C PRO A 248 -2.12 -27.26 -14.22
N GLU A 249 -0.84 -27.32 -13.81
CA GLU A 249 -0.40 -27.33 -12.41
C GLU A 249 0.23 -25.98 -12.01
N SER A 250 -0.24 -24.89 -12.61
CA SER A 250 0.33 -23.57 -12.36
C SER A 250 -0.22 -22.89 -11.11
N ALA A 251 0.56 -21.91 -10.63
CA ALA A 251 0.13 -20.97 -9.60
C ALA A 251 -0.88 -19.92 -10.11
N PHE A 252 -1.56 -20.14 -11.25
CA PHE A 252 -2.44 -19.15 -11.89
C PHE A 252 -3.43 -18.52 -10.92
N ALA A 253 -4.16 -19.34 -10.16
CA ALA A 253 -5.18 -18.83 -9.25
C ALA A 253 -4.57 -17.97 -8.13
N GLN A 254 -3.51 -18.47 -7.48
CA GLN A 254 -2.84 -17.76 -6.40
C GLN A 254 -2.24 -16.42 -6.87
N GLU A 255 -1.58 -16.43 -8.03
CA GLU A 255 -0.96 -15.22 -8.58
C GLU A 255 -2.00 -14.23 -9.14
N SER A 256 -3.16 -14.70 -9.63
CA SER A 256 -4.27 -13.82 -10.02
C SER A 256 -4.91 -13.12 -8.81
N ILE A 257 -5.09 -13.84 -7.69
CA ILE A 257 -5.59 -13.26 -6.44
C ILE A 257 -4.60 -12.21 -5.93
N ARG A 258 -3.30 -12.54 -5.91
CA ARG A 258 -2.26 -11.62 -5.48
C ARG A 258 -2.17 -10.38 -6.35
N ALA A 259 -2.27 -10.52 -7.68
CA ALA A 259 -2.32 -9.38 -8.59
C ALA A 259 -3.57 -8.51 -8.36
N ALA A 260 -4.72 -9.11 -8.09
CA ALA A 260 -5.95 -8.38 -7.80
C ALA A 260 -5.85 -7.59 -6.49
N GLN A 261 -5.24 -8.16 -5.45
CA GLN A 261 -4.98 -7.46 -4.18
C GLN A 261 -4.11 -6.20 -4.39
N GLU A 262 -3.00 -6.32 -5.11
CA GLU A 262 -2.11 -5.17 -5.36
C GLU A 262 -2.78 -4.08 -6.20
N LEU A 263 -3.66 -4.47 -7.14
CA LEU A 263 -4.46 -3.54 -7.93
C LEU A 263 -5.58 -2.88 -7.11
N GLU A 264 -6.18 -3.60 -6.17
CA GLU A 264 -7.18 -3.06 -5.26
C GLU A 264 -6.57 -1.98 -4.36
N GLU A 265 -5.45 -2.30 -3.70
CA GLU A 265 -4.74 -1.37 -2.82
C GLU A 265 -4.29 -0.10 -3.58
N TYR A 266 -3.84 -0.24 -4.83
CA TYR A 266 -3.52 0.92 -5.66
C TYR A 266 -4.77 1.67 -6.15
N GLY A 267 -5.81 0.94 -6.57
CA GLY A 267 -7.05 1.52 -7.08
C GLY A 267 -7.76 2.40 -6.06
N VAL A 268 -7.81 1.98 -4.80
CA VAL A 268 -8.39 2.76 -3.69
C VAL A 268 -7.63 4.08 -3.48
N SER A 269 -6.31 4.10 -3.71
CA SER A 269 -5.53 5.34 -3.65
C SER A 269 -5.78 6.32 -4.81
N LEU A 270 -6.64 5.98 -5.77
CA LEU A 270 -7.04 6.84 -6.89
C LEU A 270 -8.43 7.47 -6.71
N ASP A 271 -8.91 7.60 -5.46
CA ASP A 271 -10.30 8.00 -5.12
C ASP A 271 -10.73 9.42 -5.57
N LEU A 272 -9.85 10.17 -6.23
CA LEU A 272 -10.14 11.51 -6.72
C LEU A 272 -10.68 11.48 -8.14
N LYS A 273 -11.69 12.33 -8.42
CA LYS A 273 -12.39 12.44 -9.71
C LYS A 273 -11.45 12.55 -10.91
N VAL A 274 -10.37 13.30 -10.76
CA VAL A 274 -9.35 13.49 -11.81
C VAL A 274 -8.66 12.19 -12.27
N ASN A 275 -8.69 11.14 -11.45
CA ASN A 275 -8.03 9.86 -11.72
C ASN A 275 -9.02 8.72 -12.06
N HIS A 276 -10.33 9.02 -12.16
CA HIS A 276 -11.39 8.01 -12.34
C HIS A 276 -11.16 7.08 -13.54
N GLU A 277 -10.67 7.59 -14.68
CA GLU A 277 -10.41 6.74 -15.86
C GLU A 277 -9.35 5.68 -15.56
N LEU A 278 -8.28 6.06 -14.86
CA LEU A 278 -7.23 5.12 -14.47
C LEU A 278 -7.73 4.15 -13.40
N ALA A 279 -8.44 4.65 -12.38
CA ALA A 279 -9.03 3.83 -11.33
C ALA A 279 -9.96 2.77 -11.93
N ALA A 280 -10.83 3.17 -12.87
CA ALA A 280 -11.74 2.25 -13.56
C ALA A 280 -10.97 1.15 -14.30
N LYS A 281 -9.89 1.49 -15.00
CA LYS A 281 -9.03 0.53 -15.71
C LYS A 281 -8.35 -0.45 -14.74
N VAL A 282 -7.89 0.03 -13.59
CA VAL A 282 -7.25 -0.77 -12.54
C VAL A 282 -8.25 -1.77 -11.94
N PHE A 283 -9.43 -1.29 -11.52
CA PHE A 283 -10.46 -2.15 -10.96
C PHE A 283 -11.03 -3.15 -11.98
N ASP A 284 -11.22 -2.74 -13.24
CA ASP A 284 -11.64 -3.67 -14.31
C ASP A 284 -10.64 -4.83 -14.46
N CYS A 285 -9.34 -4.54 -14.34
CA CYS A 285 -8.31 -5.55 -14.41
C CYS A 285 -8.32 -6.50 -13.20
N ALA A 286 -8.45 -5.95 -11.97
CA ALA A 286 -8.54 -6.72 -10.74
C ALA A 286 -9.77 -7.64 -10.73
N ILE A 287 -10.94 -7.09 -11.05
CA ILE A 287 -12.21 -7.83 -11.19
C ILE A 287 -12.06 -8.94 -12.22
N GLN A 288 -11.45 -8.66 -13.38
CA GLN A 288 -11.28 -9.66 -14.42
C GLN A 288 -10.40 -10.82 -13.97
N HIS A 289 -9.34 -10.56 -13.18
CA HIS A 289 -8.49 -11.60 -12.61
C HIS A 289 -9.27 -12.50 -11.64
N LEU A 290 -10.04 -11.91 -10.72
CA LEU A 290 -10.86 -12.67 -9.76
C LEU A 290 -11.95 -13.49 -10.44
N GLU A 291 -12.63 -12.94 -11.46
CA GLU A 291 -13.60 -13.68 -12.27
C GLU A 291 -12.97 -14.86 -13.01
N ASP A 292 -11.78 -14.67 -13.56
CA ASP A 292 -11.07 -15.73 -14.27
C ASP A 292 -10.70 -16.88 -13.34
N VAL A 293 -10.32 -16.57 -12.09
CA VAL A 293 -10.09 -17.57 -11.04
C VAL A 293 -11.40 -18.26 -10.66
N GLN A 294 -12.47 -17.51 -10.42
CA GLN A 294 -13.77 -18.08 -10.07
C GLN A 294 -14.31 -19.03 -11.15
N LYS A 295 -14.13 -18.66 -12.44
CA LYS A 295 -14.49 -19.52 -13.59
C LYS A 295 -13.63 -20.79 -13.66
N ALA A 296 -12.36 -20.71 -13.30
CA ALA A 296 -11.45 -21.86 -13.32
C ALA A 296 -11.64 -22.79 -12.12
N ASN A 297 -11.85 -22.22 -10.92
CA ASN A 297 -12.04 -22.93 -9.67
C ASN A 297 -12.77 -22.04 -8.65
N ALA A 298 -14.10 -22.09 -8.67
CA ALA A 298 -14.97 -21.28 -7.82
C ALA A 298 -14.67 -21.45 -6.32
N ALA A 299 -14.27 -22.64 -5.87
CA ALA A 299 -13.99 -22.93 -4.47
C ALA A 299 -12.82 -22.11 -3.89
N LEU A 300 -11.89 -21.63 -4.72
CA LEU A 300 -10.78 -20.78 -4.27
C LEU A 300 -11.22 -19.36 -3.93
N ILE A 301 -12.34 -18.90 -4.49
CA ILE A 301 -12.96 -17.61 -4.19
C ILE A 301 -14.04 -17.81 -3.12
N ASP A 302 -15.00 -18.70 -3.41
CA ASP A 302 -16.25 -18.86 -2.66
C ASP A 302 -16.10 -19.39 -1.23
N SER A 303 -14.90 -19.80 -0.83
CA SER A 303 -14.59 -20.35 0.50
C SER A 303 -13.46 -19.61 1.21
N ASN A 304 -13.02 -18.47 0.69
CA ASN A 304 -11.97 -17.66 1.29
C ASN A 304 -12.50 -16.25 1.56
N SER A 305 -12.66 -15.91 2.84
CA SER A 305 -13.16 -14.60 3.29
C SER A 305 -12.36 -13.46 2.70
N ASP A 306 -11.04 -13.53 2.75
CA ASP A 306 -10.15 -12.42 2.37
C ASP A 306 -10.29 -12.12 0.87
N VAL A 307 -10.41 -13.18 0.07
CA VAL A 307 -10.56 -13.04 -1.39
C VAL A 307 -11.94 -12.50 -1.75
N LEU A 308 -12.99 -12.91 -1.02
CA LEU A 308 -14.33 -12.34 -1.16
C LEU A 308 -14.34 -10.85 -0.79
N SER A 309 -13.66 -10.47 0.29
CA SER A 309 -13.52 -9.08 0.72
C SER A 309 -12.82 -8.22 -0.34
N ILE A 310 -11.69 -8.68 -0.87
CA ILE A 310 -10.99 -8.00 -1.97
C ILE A 310 -11.92 -7.85 -3.19
N TYR A 311 -12.65 -8.92 -3.55
CA TYR A 311 -13.53 -8.88 -4.71
C TYR A 311 -14.70 -7.91 -4.51
N GLY A 312 -15.33 -7.94 -3.34
CA GLY A 312 -16.39 -7.01 -2.97
C GLY A 312 -15.92 -5.56 -2.96
N SER A 313 -14.76 -5.28 -2.36
CA SER A 313 -14.13 -3.94 -2.34
C SER A 313 -13.88 -3.40 -3.76
N CYS A 314 -13.35 -4.24 -4.66
CA CYS A 314 -13.15 -3.86 -6.06
C CYS A 314 -14.47 -3.50 -6.77
N LEU A 315 -15.53 -4.26 -6.52
CA LEU A 315 -16.84 -4.04 -7.13
C LEU A 315 -17.51 -2.77 -6.57
N HIS A 316 -17.43 -2.55 -5.26
CA HIS A 316 -17.89 -1.31 -4.62
C HIS A 316 -17.17 -0.09 -5.20
N SER A 317 -15.84 -0.13 -5.25
CA SER A 317 -15.03 0.95 -5.82
C SER A 317 -15.37 1.18 -7.31
N LYS A 318 -15.58 0.11 -8.08
CA LYS A 318 -16.04 0.22 -9.48
C LYS A 318 -17.43 0.86 -9.57
N ALA A 319 -18.35 0.51 -8.67
CA ALA A 319 -19.69 1.09 -8.62
C ALA A 319 -19.60 2.62 -8.44
N ARG A 320 -18.78 3.10 -7.48
CA ARG A 320 -18.56 4.54 -7.24
C ARG A 320 -18.10 5.29 -8.49
N LEU A 321 -17.29 4.66 -9.33
CA LEU A 321 -16.75 5.28 -10.55
C LEU A 321 -17.75 5.38 -11.71
N VAL A 322 -18.74 4.47 -11.75
CA VAL A 322 -19.72 4.41 -12.85
C VAL A 322 -21.09 4.97 -12.46
N ASP A 323 -21.28 5.29 -11.18
CA ASP A 323 -22.51 5.91 -10.70
C ASP A 323 -22.81 7.20 -11.46
N ASN A 324 -24.04 7.31 -11.94
CA ASN A 324 -24.55 8.46 -12.66
C ASN A 324 -25.62 9.22 -11.87
N GLU A 325 -25.71 8.98 -10.56
CA GLU A 325 -26.63 9.60 -9.61
C GLU A 325 -28.12 9.30 -9.89
N SER A 326 -28.43 8.34 -10.77
CA SER A 326 -29.80 7.92 -10.99
C SER A 326 -30.26 6.97 -9.88
N GLN A 327 -31.39 7.31 -9.25
CA GLN A 327 -32.07 6.47 -8.25
C GLN A 327 -32.90 5.37 -8.94
N SER A 328 -32.23 4.50 -9.69
CA SER A 328 -32.89 3.42 -10.42
C SER A 328 -31.99 2.21 -10.59
N GLU A 329 -32.59 1.03 -10.74
CA GLU A 329 -31.87 -0.21 -11.07
C GLU A 329 -31.21 -0.16 -12.47
N ASP A 330 -31.62 0.80 -13.32
CA ASP A 330 -30.98 1.06 -14.63
C ASP A 330 -29.62 1.79 -14.47
N ASN A 331 -29.26 2.21 -13.25
CA ASN A 331 -27.95 2.77 -12.94
C ASN A 331 -26.87 1.68 -13.14
N PRO A 332 -25.82 1.92 -13.95
CA PRO A 332 -24.75 0.94 -14.14
C PRO A 332 -24.03 0.54 -12.85
N ALA A 333 -24.08 1.37 -11.80
CA ALA A 333 -23.50 1.05 -10.49
C ALA A 333 -24.29 -0.01 -9.71
N TYR A 334 -25.60 -0.15 -9.95
CA TYR A 334 -26.49 -1.00 -9.15
C TYR A 334 -26.08 -2.48 -9.18
N ALA A 335 -25.78 -3.02 -10.37
CA ALA A 335 -25.37 -4.42 -10.50
C ALA A 335 -24.01 -4.69 -9.81
N TYR A 336 -23.12 -3.69 -9.76
CA TYR A 336 -21.85 -3.81 -9.07
C TYR A 336 -22.04 -3.75 -7.55
N ILE A 337 -22.89 -2.86 -7.05
CA ILE A 337 -23.08 -2.70 -5.60
C ILE A 337 -23.78 -3.90 -4.97
N GLU A 338 -24.83 -4.45 -5.61
CA GLU A 338 -25.52 -5.63 -5.07
C GLU A 338 -24.60 -6.85 -5.05
N LYS A 339 -23.77 -7.02 -6.10
CA LYS A 339 -22.77 -8.10 -6.13
C LYS A 339 -21.67 -7.87 -5.10
N ALA A 340 -21.26 -6.62 -4.85
CA ALA A 340 -20.30 -6.29 -3.80
C ALA A 340 -20.83 -6.71 -2.42
N ILE A 341 -22.08 -6.32 -2.11
CA ILE A 341 -22.76 -6.69 -0.86
C ILE A 341 -22.87 -8.21 -0.72
N GLU A 342 -23.30 -8.93 -1.77
CA GLU A 342 -23.40 -10.39 -1.74
C GLU A 342 -22.07 -11.05 -1.33
N LEU A 343 -20.96 -10.61 -1.92
CA LEU A 343 -19.64 -11.16 -1.63
C LEU A 343 -19.14 -10.76 -0.24
N LEU A 344 -19.37 -9.52 0.18
CA LEU A 344 -18.92 -9.00 1.48
C LEU A 344 -19.70 -9.62 2.65
N VAL A 345 -21.02 -9.81 2.51
CA VAL A 345 -21.83 -10.57 3.49
C VAL A 345 -21.31 -12.00 3.60
N LYS A 346 -21.03 -12.65 2.47
CA LYS A 346 -20.46 -14.00 2.48
C LYS A 346 -19.06 -14.04 3.11
N ALA A 347 -18.26 -12.99 2.92
CA ALA A 347 -16.96 -12.87 3.57
C ALA A 347 -17.11 -12.77 5.10
N GLU A 348 -18.02 -11.91 5.57
CA GLU A 348 -18.36 -11.75 6.99
C GLU A 348 -18.84 -13.09 7.59
N GLU A 349 -19.75 -13.81 6.91
CA GLU A 349 -20.27 -15.12 7.37
C GLU A 349 -19.17 -16.21 7.51
N LEU A 350 -18.09 -16.09 6.74
CA LEU A 350 -16.94 -17.01 6.80
C LEU A 350 -15.93 -16.61 7.87
N GLN A 351 -16.00 -15.38 8.39
CA GLN A 351 -15.14 -14.89 9.46
C GLN A 351 -15.71 -15.31 10.84
N ASN A 352 -14.87 -15.28 11.88
CA ASN A 352 -15.31 -15.57 13.25
C ASN A 352 -16.19 -14.42 13.80
N GLU A 353 -16.76 -14.59 15.01
CA GLU A 353 -17.71 -13.63 15.64
C GLU A 353 -17.26 -12.17 15.65
N ASP A 354 -15.96 -11.88 15.57
CA ASP A 354 -15.44 -10.51 15.57
C ASP A 354 -15.39 -9.86 14.18
N GLY A 355 -15.38 -10.63 13.08
CA GLY A 355 -15.18 -10.09 11.73
C GLY A 355 -13.79 -9.49 11.50
N ASP A 356 -13.55 -9.01 10.28
CA ASP A 356 -12.37 -8.20 9.92
C ASP A 356 -12.79 -6.74 9.69
N ALA A 357 -12.05 -5.79 10.26
CA ALA A 357 -12.38 -4.37 10.23
C ALA A 357 -12.54 -3.85 8.78
N LYS A 358 -11.63 -4.22 7.88
CA LYS A 358 -11.66 -3.79 6.47
C LYS A 358 -12.87 -4.36 5.74
N THR A 359 -13.20 -5.63 6.00
CA THR A 359 -14.38 -6.27 5.42
C THR A 359 -15.68 -5.60 5.86
N LEU A 360 -15.80 -5.30 7.16
CA LEU A 360 -16.97 -4.63 7.73
C LEU A 360 -17.09 -3.18 7.24
N GLU A 361 -15.97 -2.46 7.13
CA GLU A 361 -15.94 -1.10 6.60
C GLU A 361 -16.43 -1.08 5.14
N ALA A 362 -15.87 -1.95 4.30
CA ALA A 362 -16.28 -2.06 2.89
C ALA A 362 -17.75 -2.46 2.76
N LEU A 363 -18.25 -3.35 3.62
CA LEU A 363 -19.66 -3.75 3.63
C LEU A 363 -20.58 -2.59 4.05
N GLY A 364 -20.20 -1.84 5.09
CA GLY A 364 -20.92 -0.67 5.54
C GLY A 364 -21.00 0.43 4.47
N GLN A 365 -19.87 0.72 3.82
CA GLN A 365 -19.83 1.67 2.69
C GLN A 365 -20.69 1.20 1.51
N ALA A 366 -20.66 -0.10 1.21
CA ALA A 366 -21.49 -0.66 0.14
C ALA A 366 -22.99 -0.56 0.45
N TYR A 367 -23.39 -0.79 1.72
CA TYR A 367 -24.76 -0.57 2.17
C TYR A 367 -25.18 0.90 2.06
N LEU A 368 -24.34 1.85 2.52
CA LEU A 368 -24.64 3.29 2.38
C LEU A 368 -24.85 3.66 0.93
N MET A 369 -23.95 3.26 0.04
CA MET A 369 -24.08 3.54 -1.38
C MET A 369 -25.36 2.93 -1.97
N SER A 370 -25.75 1.73 -1.52
CA SER A 370 -26.96 1.06 -2.01
C SER A 370 -28.25 1.82 -1.70
N THR A 371 -28.28 2.62 -0.63
CA THR A 371 -29.45 3.43 -0.26
C THR A 371 -29.85 4.42 -1.36
N GLY A 372 -28.89 4.91 -2.15
CA GLY A 372 -29.12 5.80 -3.28
C GLY A 372 -29.87 5.16 -4.46
N PHE A 373 -29.99 3.83 -4.50
CA PHE A 373 -30.70 3.12 -5.57
C PHE A 373 -32.08 2.59 -5.15
N ILE A 374 -32.42 2.70 -3.87
CA ILE A 374 -33.63 2.10 -3.29
C ILE A 374 -34.71 3.16 -3.18
N VAL A 375 -35.87 2.90 -3.81
CA VAL A 375 -37.03 3.80 -3.79
C VAL A 375 -37.93 3.55 -2.57
N ASP A 376 -37.95 2.32 -2.07
CA ASP A 376 -38.74 1.93 -0.92
C ASP A 376 -38.07 2.44 0.38
N GLU A 377 -38.72 3.38 1.07
CA GLU A 377 -38.16 4.02 2.26
C GLU A 377 -37.87 3.01 3.38
N ASP A 378 -38.72 2.01 3.59
CA ASP A 378 -38.49 0.98 4.62
C ASP A 378 -37.21 0.19 4.32
N THR A 379 -37.06 -0.29 3.08
CA THR A 379 -35.84 -1.00 2.65
C THR A 379 -34.61 -0.09 2.67
N MET A 380 -34.75 1.20 2.34
CA MET A 380 -33.67 2.18 2.41
C MET A 380 -33.19 2.35 3.86
N MET A 381 -34.12 2.48 4.82
CA MET A 381 -33.80 2.59 6.24
C MET A 381 -33.13 1.32 6.77
N GLU A 382 -33.61 0.13 6.39
CA GLU A 382 -32.95 -1.14 6.75
C GLU A 382 -31.49 -1.19 6.28
N ARG A 383 -31.20 -0.69 5.06
CA ARG A 383 -29.84 -0.61 4.52
C ARG A 383 -28.99 0.44 5.23
N PHE A 384 -29.58 1.58 5.59
CA PHE A 384 -28.90 2.62 6.35
C PHE A 384 -28.52 2.16 7.76
N ASP A 385 -29.44 1.47 8.44
CA ASP A 385 -29.19 0.88 9.77
C ASP A 385 -28.09 -0.19 9.70
N ALA A 386 -28.15 -1.08 8.70
CA ALA A 386 -27.12 -2.07 8.46
C ALA A 386 -25.75 -1.42 8.18
N ALA A 387 -25.71 -0.36 7.38
CA ALA A 387 -24.50 0.42 7.15
C ALA A 387 -23.89 0.95 8.45
N THR A 388 -24.71 1.63 9.26
CA THR A 388 -24.28 2.24 10.52
C THR A 388 -23.76 1.18 11.50
N GLU A 389 -24.43 0.03 11.61
CA GLU A 389 -23.97 -1.11 12.42
C GLU A 389 -22.57 -1.58 11.99
N LYS A 390 -22.38 -1.83 10.69
CA LYS A 390 -21.11 -2.37 10.16
C LYS A 390 -19.96 -1.38 10.28
N LEU A 391 -20.18 -0.09 9.99
CA LEU A 391 -19.16 0.95 10.13
C LEU A 391 -18.77 1.17 11.61
N SER A 392 -19.75 1.18 12.51
CA SER A 392 -19.49 1.30 13.95
C SER A 392 -18.66 0.11 14.45
N ARG A 393 -19.00 -1.11 14.02
CA ARG A 393 -18.25 -2.32 14.40
C ARG A 393 -16.85 -2.33 13.79
N ALA A 394 -16.67 -1.85 12.56
CA ALA A 394 -15.35 -1.69 11.96
C ALA A 394 -14.48 -0.72 12.78
N LEU A 395 -15.05 0.40 13.24
CA LEU A 395 -14.36 1.37 14.10
C LEU A 395 -14.01 0.81 15.48
N GLU A 396 -14.84 -0.07 16.06
CA GLU A 396 -14.51 -0.77 17.30
C GLU A 396 -13.27 -1.67 17.16
N LEU A 397 -13.08 -2.26 15.97
CA LEU A 397 -11.94 -3.13 15.66
C LEU A 397 -10.68 -2.33 15.26
N ASP A 398 -10.85 -1.17 14.62
CA ASP A 398 -9.78 -0.24 14.27
C ASP A 398 -10.09 1.19 14.78
N PRO A 399 -9.95 1.45 16.08
CA PRO A 399 -10.26 2.75 16.66
C PRO A 399 -9.30 3.85 16.22
N SER A 400 -8.21 3.52 15.55
CA SER A 400 -7.24 4.48 15.03
C SER A 400 -7.60 5.08 13.67
N ASN A 401 -8.61 4.54 13.00
CA ASN A 401 -9.05 5.05 11.71
C ASN A 401 -9.85 6.37 11.90
N GLU A 402 -9.15 7.51 11.80
CA GLU A 402 -9.74 8.85 11.96
C GLU A 402 -10.82 9.14 10.91
N ALA A 403 -10.61 8.74 9.66
CA ALA A 403 -11.59 8.95 8.59
C ALA A 403 -12.89 8.17 8.85
N LEU A 404 -12.77 6.92 9.30
CA LEU A 404 -13.93 6.10 9.67
C LEU A 404 -14.64 6.66 10.91
N ARG A 405 -13.89 7.18 11.89
CA ARG A 405 -14.47 7.85 13.07
C ARG A 405 -15.32 9.05 12.65
N GLU A 406 -14.77 9.96 11.85
CA GLU A 406 -15.49 11.13 11.35
C GLU A 406 -16.74 10.72 10.56
N GLN A 407 -16.66 9.67 9.75
CA GLN A 407 -17.80 9.14 9.02
C GLN A 407 -18.89 8.59 9.95
N VAL A 408 -18.53 7.80 10.97
CA VAL A 408 -19.48 7.23 11.94
C VAL A 408 -20.13 8.34 12.78
N GLU A 409 -19.35 9.32 13.25
CA GLU A 409 -19.86 10.49 13.98
C GLU A 409 -20.86 11.29 13.13
N ALA A 410 -20.55 11.54 11.86
CA ALA A 410 -21.45 12.23 10.94
C ALA A 410 -22.75 11.46 10.67
N LEU A 411 -22.72 10.12 10.69
CA LEU A 411 -23.90 9.27 10.47
C LEU A 411 -24.78 9.14 11.71
N GLN A 412 -24.19 9.13 12.90
CA GLN A 412 -24.93 9.04 14.17
C GLN A 412 -25.54 10.40 14.55
N GLY A 413 -24.97 11.51 14.05
CA GLY A 413 -25.36 12.85 14.43
C GLY A 413 -24.95 13.17 15.87
N ASP A 414 -24.71 14.43 16.19
CA ASP A 414 -24.49 14.85 17.57
C ASP A 414 -25.74 14.52 18.41
N GLU A 415 -25.78 13.36 19.07
CA GLU A 415 -26.79 13.02 20.08
C GLU A 415 -26.70 13.95 21.31
N ASP A 416 -25.66 14.78 21.41
CA ASP A 416 -25.51 15.82 22.42
C ASP A 416 -26.11 17.17 21.97
N GLY A 417 -27.43 17.20 21.89
CA GLY A 417 -28.25 18.32 22.38
C GLY A 417 -28.10 19.69 21.69
N GLU A 418 -28.68 19.83 20.50
CA GLU A 418 -29.45 21.06 20.24
C GLU A 418 -30.81 20.91 20.92
N GLU A 419 -30.90 21.37 22.18
CA GLU A 419 -32.15 21.89 22.70
C GLU A 419 -32.60 23.00 21.73
N PHE A 420 -33.46 22.63 20.78
CA PHE A 420 -34.37 23.57 20.15
C PHE A 420 -35.14 24.23 21.29
N ALA A 421 -34.67 25.39 21.71
CA ALA A 421 -35.40 26.30 22.57
C ALA A 421 -36.58 26.86 21.77
N ASP A 422 -37.60 26.02 21.61
CA ASP A 422 -38.97 26.48 21.47
C ASP A 422 -39.39 27.00 22.86
N GLU A 423 -39.10 28.27 23.12
CA GLU A 423 -39.96 29.07 23.99
C GLU A 423 -40.54 30.22 23.16
N ASP A 424 -41.73 29.93 22.64
CA ASP A 424 -42.74 30.87 22.18
C ASP A 424 -43.00 31.99 23.19
N ASP A 425 -43.33 33.17 22.64
CA ASP A 425 -44.23 34.21 23.16
C ASP A 425 -44.11 34.64 24.64
N ASP A 426 -43.70 35.90 24.85
CA ASP A 426 -44.51 36.76 25.71
C ASP A 426 -44.48 38.24 25.32
N GLU A 427 -45.68 38.83 25.38
CA GLU A 427 -46.11 40.11 24.87
C GLU A 427 -45.52 41.34 25.61
N GLY A 428 -45.41 42.45 24.88
CA GLY A 428 -45.98 43.72 25.37
C GLY A 428 -45.01 44.83 25.79
N GLY A 429 -45.12 45.99 25.12
CA GLY A 429 -44.86 47.28 25.76
C GLY A 429 -44.29 48.38 24.86
N ASP A 430 -45.19 49.07 24.15
CA ASP A 430 -45.15 50.46 23.70
C ASP A 430 -43.90 51.32 24.02
N PHE A 431 -43.36 52.02 23.01
CA PHE A 431 -43.30 53.48 23.09
C PHE A 431 -43.15 54.15 21.71
N GLU A 432 -43.97 55.18 21.52
CA GLU A 432 -44.24 55.99 20.34
C GLU A 432 -43.05 56.86 19.89
N GLY A 433 -43.08 57.26 18.61
CA GLY A 433 -42.16 58.24 18.05
C GLY A 433 -42.52 58.65 16.62
N GLU A 434 -43.63 59.39 16.51
CA GLU A 434 -44.18 60.03 15.32
C GLU A 434 -43.14 60.84 14.49
N GLY A 435 -43.40 61.01 13.18
CA GLY A 435 -42.87 62.17 12.44
C GLY A 435 -42.84 62.07 10.92
N GLU A 436 -43.96 62.43 10.28
CA GLU A 436 -44.11 63.21 9.01
C GLU A 436 -43.51 62.60 7.71
N GLU A 437 -44.32 62.08 6.78
CA GLU A 437 -45.06 62.82 5.74
C GLU A 437 -44.21 63.84 4.98
N ASP A 438 -43.83 63.51 3.74
CA ASP A 438 -43.99 64.47 2.63
C ASP A 438 -44.06 63.74 1.29
N ASP A 439 -45.18 64.00 0.61
CA ASP A 439 -45.50 63.67 -0.77
C ASP A 439 -44.54 64.33 -1.77
N ALA A 440 -44.29 63.67 -2.90
CA ALA A 440 -44.43 64.28 -4.24
C ALA A 440 -44.14 63.28 -5.36
N GLU A 441 -45.19 62.87 -6.05
CA GLU A 441 -45.16 62.48 -7.47
C GLU A 441 -44.53 63.60 -8.31
N VAL A 442 -43.67 63.29 -9.29
CA VAL A 442 -43.64 63.92 -10.63
C VAL A 442 -42.93 62.99 -11.65
N ASP A 443 -43.75 62.45 -12.56
CA ASP A 443 -43.62 62.27 -14.02
C ASP A 443 -42.30 61.94 -14.76
N GLU A 444 -42.45 60.90 -15.61
CA GLU A 444 -42.19 60.81 -17.08
C GLU A 444 -40.87 61.36 -17.67
N GLU A 445 -40.01 60.49 -18.21
CA GLU A 445 -40.00 60.00 -19.63
C GLU A 445 -38.93 58.91 -19.83
#